data_AF-A0A6A4KCG8-F1
#
_entry.id   AF-A0A6A4KCG8-F1
#
_cell.length_a   1.000
_cell.length_b   1.000
_cell.length_c   1.000
_cell.angle_alpha   90.00
_cell.angle_beta   90.00
_cell.angle_gamma   90.00
#
_symmetry.space_group_name_H-M   'P 1'
#
loop_
_entity.id
_entity.type
_entity.pdbx_description
1 polymer ?
#
loop_
_entity_poly.entity_id
_entity_poly.type
_entity_poly.pdbx_seq_one_letter_code
_entity_poly.pdbx_strand_id
1 'polypeptide(L)'
;METNNAQESDGDITGVRNALSTITNMAKNLTGVIDSLCAEIKTKNLQNGISLFTIKEKLLVFYMQYLAEFMKFKVSGQKVEGSPVIERLAEIRVYLERIHPIEKKLKYQIEKMLKTATLGSTDKNDPSRFRANPASMSLETNEDEEEDDADSGEDDSKKKPGIYVPPKLSAVHYDGDDSRAERRKKIIERARKRALQSSVMQELKEEYLDTPVEVKSTNSLKQMEDKYQKRKREFEEEYFTRLPVTKGEIKRAKRISTIGTLGDEVTRFEDTSILHGDMSSVGKKNKSKKKFSKRGGKKKFKR
;
A
#
# COMPACT_ATOMS: atom_id res chain seq x y z
N MET A 1 76.18 -16.81 -37.80
CA MET A 1 75.24 -15.72 -37.43
C MET A 1 74.05 -16.31 -36.66
N GLU A 2 74.27 -17.00 -35.54
CA GLU A 2 73.18 -17.75 -34.85
C GLU A 2 73.08 -17.49 -33.34
N THR A 3 73.86 -16.58 -32.77
CA THR A 3 73.93 -16.41 -31.30
C THR A 3 72.98 -15.35 -30.73
N ASN A 4 72.28 -14.57 -31.55
CA ASN A 4 71.43 -13.47 -31.07
C ASN A 4 69.99 -13.88 -30.74
N ASN A 5 69.55 -15.10 -31.12
CA ASN A 5 68.17 -15.54 -30.91
C ASN A 5 67.92 -16.21 -29.54
N ALA A 6 68.99 -16.60 -28.83
CA ALA A 6 68.89 -17.32 -27.55
C ALA A 6 68.67 -16.39 -26.33
N GLN A 7 69.18 -15.15 -26.40
CA GLN A 7 69.06 -14.20 -25.28
C GLN A 7 67.67 -13.55 -25.17
N GLU A 8 66.96 -13.35 -26.30
CA GLU A 8 65.56 -12.92 -26.28
C GLU A 8 64.63 -14.01 -25.74
N SER A 9 64.87 -15.29 -26.09
CA SER A 9 64.05 -16.39 -25.57
C SER A 9 64.18 -16.61 -24.05
N ASP A 10 65.35 -16.38 -23.46
CA ASP A 10 65.54 -16.52 -22.00
C ASP A 10 64.82 -15.41 -21.20
N GLY A 11 64.73 -14.20 -21.77
CA GLY A 11 63.93 -13.10 -21.19
C GLY A 11 62.43 -13.42 -21.17
N ASP A 12 61.92 -14.03 -22.24
CA ASP A 12 60.52 -14.47 -22.30
C ASP A 12 60.23 -15.65 -21.37
N ILE A 13 61.15 -16.62 -21.26
CA ILE A 13 60.99 -17.77 -20.35
C ILE A 13 60.99 -17.32 -18.88
N THR A 14 61.85 -16.37 -18.51
CA THR A 14 61.87 -15.80 -17.16
C THR A 14 60.64 -14.95 -16.87
N GLY A 15 60.14 -14.19 -17.85
CA GLY A 15 58.87 -13.46 -17.78
C GLY A 15 57.67 -14.39 -17.56
N VAL A 16 57.58 -15.49 -18.31
CA VAL A 16 56.54 -16.51 -18.18
C VAL A 16 56.60 -17.20 -16.81
N ARG A 17 57.81 -17.49 -16.30
CA ARG A 17 58.00 -18.09 -14.97
C ARG A 17 57.56 -17.15 -13.84
N ASN A 18 57.80 -15.86 -13.98
CA ASN A 18 57.33 -14.84 -13.04
C ASN A 18 55.81 -14.67 -13.11
N ALA A 19 55.22 -14.70 -14.30
CA ALA A 19 53.77 -14.68 -14.46
C ALA A 19 53.12 -15.92 -13.81
N LEU A 20 53.67 -17.11 -14.01
CA LEU A 20 53.20 -18.34 -13.37
C LEU A 20 53.31 -18.29 -11.84
N SER A 21 54.39 -17.75 -11.28
CA SER A 21 54.54 -17.62 -9.83
C SER A 21 53.54 -16.62 -9.25
N THR A 22 53.26 -15.51 -9.93
CA THR A 22 52.24 -14.54 -9.51
C THR A 22 50.83 -15.15 -9.53
N ILE A 23 50.47 -15.91 -10.57
CA ILE A 23 49.19 -16.62 -10.67
C ILE A 23 49.05 -17.63 -9.54
N THR A 24 50.11 -18.37 -9.24
CA THR A 24 50.11 -19.36 -8.16
C THR A 24 49.91 -18.70 -6.80
N ASN A 25 50.52 -17.54 -6.57
CA ASN A 25 50.35 -16.77 -5.34
C ASN A 25 48.95 -16.16 -5.23
N MET A 26 48.39 -15.63 -6.32
CA MET A 26 47.02 -15.13 -6.36
C MET A 26 46.00 -16.25 -6.09
N ALA A 27 46.21 -17.44 -6.63
CA ALA A 27 45.36 -18.60 -6.37
C ALA A 27 45.38 -19.01 -4.89
N LYS A 28 46.57 -19.05 -4.26
CA LYS A 28 46.71 -19.34 -2.81
C LYS A 28 46.01 -18.30 -1.93
N ASN A 29 46.14 -17.03 -2.28
CA ASN A 29 45.47 -15.95 -1.55
C ASN A 29 43.94 -16.06 -1.68
N LEU A 30 43.45 -16.36 -2.89
CA LEU A 30 42.02 -16.57 -3.13
C LEU A 30 41.48 -17.74 -2.31
N THR A 31 42.17 -18.89 -2.29
CA THR A 31 41.76 -20.04 -1.49
C THR A 31 41.73 -19.73 0.00
N GLY A 32 42.71 -18.99 0.51
CA GLY A 32 42.72 -18.59 1.92
C GLY A 32 41.54 -17.69 2.31
N VAL A 33 41.15 -16.75 1.44
CA VAL A 33 39.98 -15.89 1.65
C VAL A 33 38.66 -16.67 1.57
N ILE A 34 38.57 -17.65 0.67
CA ILE A 34 37.38 -18.50 0.57
C ILE A 34 37.23 -19.35 1.84
N ASP A 35 38.32 -19.92 2.35
CA ASP A 35 38.30 -20.74 3.56
C ASP A 35 37.89 -19.93 4.80
N SER A 36 38.37 -18.68 4.92
CA SER A 36 37.97 -17.79 6.01
C SER A 36 36.48 -17.41 5.93
N LEU A 37 35.98 -17.11 4.72
CA LEU A 37 34.56 -16.83 4.50
C LEU A 37 33.68 -18.05 4.79
N CYS A 38 34.10 -19.25 4.38
CA CYS A 38 33.40 -20.49 4.69
C CYS A 38 33.35 -20.76 6.20
N ALA A 39 34.37 -20.39 6.96
CA ALA A 39 34.36 -20.48 8.42
C ALA A 39 33.36 -19.49 9.05
N GLU A 40 33.32 -18.23 8.58
CA GLU A 40 32.37 -17.22 9.06
C GLU A 40 30.91 -17.54 8.73
N ILE A 41 30.66 -18.17 7.59
CA ILE A 41 29.30 -18.58 7.17
C ILE A 41 28.78 -19.75 8.02
N LYS A 42 29.66 -20.67 8.44
CA LYS A 42 29.27 -21.79 9.32
C LYS A 42 28.95 -21.36 10.74
N THR A 43 29.58 -20.29 11.23
CA THR A 43 29.35 -19.78 12.59
C THR A 43 28.11 -18.90 12.68
N LYS A 44 27.75 -18.19 11.61
CA LYS A 44 26.56 -17.33 11.56
C LYS A 44 25.36 -18.10 11.02
N ASN A 45 24.39 -18.42 11.88
CA ASN A 45 23.11 -19.00 11.48
C ASN A 45 22.33 -18.04 10.56
N LEU A 46 22.43 -18.24 9.24
CA LEU A 46 21.79 -17.43 8.19
C LEU A 46 20.30 -17.73 7.99
N GLN A 47 19.64 -18.41 8.94
CA GLN A 47 18.26 -18.87 8.80
C GLN A 47 17.26 -17.71 8.62
N ASN A 48 17.61 -16.50 9.04
CA ASN A 48 16.76 -15.30 8.97
C ASN A 48 17.17 -14.30 7.87
N GLY A 49 17.85 -14.76 6.82
CA GLY A 49 18.24 -13.93 5.67
C GLY A 49 17.10 -13.68 4.67
N ILE A 50 17.20 -12.61 3.88
CA ILE A 50 16.30 -12.40 2.73
C ILE A 50 16.57 -13.49 1.69
N SER A 51 15.59 -14.36 1.44
CA SER A 51 15.69 -15.49 0.49
C SER A 51 16.11 -15.07 -0.92
N LEU A 52 15.83 -13.84 -1.35
CA LEU A 52 16.29 -13.33 -2.65
C LEU A 52 17.82 -13.28 -2.74
N PHE A 53 18.51 -12.88 -1.67
CA PHE A 53 19.97 -12.74 -1.69
C PHE A 53 20.67 -14.09 -1.76
N THR A 54 20.12 -15.11 -1.10
CA THR A 54 20.70 -16.47 -1.19
C THR A 54 20.60 -17.04 -2.60
N ILE A 55 19.52 -16.73 -3.33
CA ILE A 55 19.37 -17.10 -4.74
C ILE A 55 20.36 -16.33 -5.61
N LYS A 56 20.48 -15.01 -5.40
CA LYS A 56 21.42 -14.16 -6.15
C LYS A 56 22.87 -14.59 -5.96
N GLU A 57 23.26 -14.89 -4.73
CA GLU A 57 24.58 -15.40 -4.39
C GLU A 57 24.88 -16.70 -5.15
N LYS A 58 23.97 -17.68 -5.09
CA LYS A 58 24.10 -18.95 -5.83
C LYS A 58 24.21 -18.73 -7.34
N LEU A 59 23.39 -17.85 -7.91
CA LEU A 59 23.45 -17.51 -9.34
C LEU A 59 24.79 -16.88 -9.73
N LEU A 60 25.33 -16.00 -8.88
CA LEU A 60 26.63 -15.37 -9.13
C LEU A 60 27.78 -16.39 -9.05
N VAL A 61 27.70 -17.35 -8.11
CA VAL A 61 28.66 -18.46 -8.02
C VAL A 61 28.61 -19.32 -9.28
N PHE A 62 27.40 -19.70 -9.73
CA PHE A 62 27.25 -20.46 -10.98
C PHE A 62 27.76 -19.67 -12.19
N TYR A 63 27.54 -18.35 -12.24
CA TYR A 63 28.08 -17.50 -13.30
C TYR A 63 29.62 -17.56 -13.33
N MET A 64 30.27 -17.41 -12.18
CA MET A 64 31.74 -17.50 -12.07
C MET A 64 32.26 -18.89 -12.44
N GLN A 65 31.54 -19.95 -12.07
CA GLN A 65 31.90 -21.33 -12.42
C GLN A 65 31.85 -21.55 -13.94
N TYR A 66 30.74 -21.19 -14.60
CA TYR A 66 30.61 -21.36 -16.05
C TYR A 66 31.54 -20.43 -16.83
N LEU A 67 31.84 -19.25 -16.29
CA LEU A 67 32.84 -18.36 -16.87
C LEU A 67 34.24 -18.98 -16.80
N ALA A 68 34.62 -19.59 -15.67
CA ALA A 68 35.89 -20.30 -15.54
C ALA A 68 35.97 -21.51 -16.49
N GLU A 69 34.87 -22.25 -16.66
CA GLU A 69 34.78 -23.34 -17.64
C GLU A 69 34.93 -22.82 -19.08
N PHE A 70 34.32 -21.68 -19.40
CA PHE A 70 34.51 -21.01 -20.69
C PHE A 70 35.98 -20.59 -20.91
N MET A 71 36.64 -20.02 -19.90
CA MET A 71 38.08 -19.69 -19.98
C MET A 71 38.92 -20.95 -20.20
N LYS A 72 38.60 -22.06 -19.53
CA LYS A 72 39.27 -23.35 -19.74
C LYS A 72 39.14 -23.83 -21.20
N PHE A 73 37.97 -23.71 -21.81
CA PHE A 73 37.79 -24.04 -23.24
C PHE A 73 38.68 -23.18 -24.14
N LYS A 74 38.78 -21.88 -23.86
CA LYS A 74 39.65 -20.96 -24.62
C LYS A 74 41.13 -21.30 -24.48
N VAL A 75 41.60 -21.60 -23.27
CA VAL A 75 43.01 -21.93 -23.00
C VAL A 75 43.39 -23.30 -23.57
N SER A 76 42.47 -24.27 -23.56
CA SER A 76 42.70 -25.62 -24.11
C SER A 76 42.58 -25.70 -25.64
N GLY A 77 42.24 -24.60 -26.33
CA GLY A 77 42.11 -24.56 -27.79
C GLY A 77 40.92 -25.37 -28.33
N GLN A 78 39.99 -25.78 -27.47
CA GLN A 78 38.80 -26.53 -27.87
C GLN A 78 37.76 -25.59 -28.49
N LYS A 79 37.03 -26.08 -29.49
CA LYS A 79 35.93 -25.33 -30.09
C LYS A 79 34.78 -25.22 -29.10
N VAL A 80 34.17 -24.03 -29.03
CA VAL A 80 33.05 -23.76 -28.12
C VAL A 80 31.70 -24.18 -28.72
N GLU A 81 31.67 -24.48 -30.03
CA GLU A 81 30.48 -24.94 -30.75
C GLU A 81 29.99 -26.29 -30.21
N GLY A 82 28.77 -26.31 -29.67
CA GLY A 82 28.13 -27.51 -29.11
C GLY A 82 28.23 -27.66 -27.58
N SER A 83 28.91 -26.75 -26.88
CA SER A 83 28.95 -26.76 -25.41
C SER A 83 27.78 -25.97 -24.80
N PRO A 84 27.05 -26.52 -23.81
CA PRO A 84 25.95 -25.82 -23.16
C PRO A 84 26.41 -24.65 -22.26
N VAL A 85 27.72 -24.42 -22.13
CA VAL A 85 28.27 -23.35 -21.28
C VAL A 85 27.78 -21.98 -21.70
N ILE A 86 27.73 -21.68 -23.01
CA ILE A 86 27.24 -20.37 -23.50
C ILE A 86 25.76 -20.20 -23.20
N GLU A 87 24.95 -21.22 -23.46
CA GLU A 87 23.50 -21.19 -23.20
C GLU A 87 23.20 -20.99 -21.72
N ARG A 88 23.88 -21.73 -20.84
CA ARG A 88 23.76 -21.57 -19.38
C ARG A 88 24.22 -20.19 -18.90
N LEU A 89 25.27 -19.63 -19.49
CA LEU A 89 25.76 -18.30 -19.13
C LEU A 89 24.75 -17.20 -19.54
N ALA A 90 24.12 -17.35 -20.71
CA ALA A 90 23.04 -16.48 -21.16
C ALA A 90 21.79 -16.63 -20.27
N GLU A 91 21.43 -17.86 -19.88
CA GLU A 91 20.30 -18.13 -18.98
C GLU A 91 20.50 -17.45 -17.61
N ILE A 92 21.68 -17.60 -17.01
CA ILE A 92 22.02 -16.97 -15.72
C ILE A 92 21.97 -15.44 -15.84
N ARG A 93 22.43 -14.87 -16.96
CA ARG A 93 22.33 -13.44 -17.21
C ARG A 93 20.87 -12.96 -17.23
N VAL A 94 19.98 -13.69 -17.91
CA VAL A 94 18.55 -13.37 -17.92
C VAL A 94 17.94 -13.45 -16.52
N TYR A 95 18.33 -14.45 -15.71
CA TYR A 95 17.87 -14.52 -14.32
C TYR A 95 18.34 -13.31 -13.49
N LEU A 96 19.58 -12.87 -13.64
CA LEU A 96 20.10 -11.68 -12.94
C LEU A 96 19.35 -10.40 -13.36
N GLU A 97 19.03 -10.25 -14.65
CA GLU A 97 18.22 -9.13 -15.15
C GLU A 97 16.81 -9.16 -14.56
N ARG A 98 16.23 -10.36 -14.39
CA ARG A 98 14.89 -10.54 -13.81
C ARG A 98 14.85 -10.28 -12.30
N ILE A 99 15.96 -10.50 -11.59
CA ILE A 99 16.08 -10.21 -10.16
C ILE A 99 16.09 -8.70 -9.88
N HIS A 100 16.68 -7.90 -10.76
CA HIS A 100 16.83 -6.45 -10.57
C HIS A 100 15.53 -5.68 -10.22
N PRO A 101 14.37 -5.87 -10.91
CA PRO A 101 13.13 -5.21 -10.50
C PRO A 101 12.59 -5.70 -9.13
N ILE A 102 12.89 -6.93 -8.73
CA ILE A 102 12.50 -7.47 -7.42
C ILE A 102 13.34 -6.80 -6.32
N GLU A 103 14.64 -6.61 -6.54
CA GLU A 103 15.51 -5.86 -5.63
C GLU A 103 15.03 -4.42 -5.45
N LYS A 104 14.61 -3.76 -6.53
CA LYS A 104 14.02 -2.41 -6.44
C LYS A 104 12.79 -2.35 -5.54
N LYS A 105 11.93 -3.38 -5.59
CA LYS A 105 10.74 -3.47 -4.71
C LYS A 105 11.13 -3.76 -3.25
N LEU A 106 12.19 -4.53 -3.03
CA LEU A 106 12.68 -4.89 -1.69
C LEU A 106 13.66 -3.87 -1.09
N LYS A 107 14.08 -2.85 -1.85
CA LYS A 107 15.06 -1.84 -1.43
C LYS A 107 14.75 -1.26 -0.05
N TYR A 108 13.49 -0.92 0.20
CA TYR A 108 13.07 -0.41 1.52
C TYR A 108 13.29 -1.42 2.65
N GLN A 109 12.95 -2.69 2.43
CA GLN A 109 13.16 -3.74 3.44
C GLN A 109 14.64 -3.99 3.68
N ILE A 110 15.46 -3.97 2.62
CA ILE A 110 16.92 -4.11 2.71
C ILE A 110 17.52 -2.95 3.51
N GLU A 111 17.18 -1.70 3.14
CA GLU A 111 17.64 -0.51 3.85
C GLU A 111 17.19 -0.48 5.30
N LYS A 112 15.96 -0.94 5.58
CA LYS A 112 15.46 -1.09 6.95
C LYS A 112 16.28 -2.10 7.74
N MET A 113 16.49 -3.31 7.20
CA MET A 113 17.28 -4.35 7.88
C MET A 113 18.73 -3.90 8.11
N LEU A 114 19.30 -3.16 7.15
CA LEU A 114 20.62 -2.58 7.28
C LEU A 114 20.66 -1.52 8.40
N LYS A 115 19.69 -0.60 8.41
CA LYS A 115 19.56 0.39 9.49
C LYS A 115 19.38 -0.26 10.86
N THR A 116 18.58 -1.33 10.96
CA THR A 116 18.42 -2.04 12.23
C THR A 116 19.69 -2.76 12.67
N ALA A 117 20.45 -3.35 11.73
CA ALA A 117 21.71 -4.01 12.04
C ALA A 117 22.80 -3.01 12.44
N THR A 118 22.83 -1.81 11.84
CA THR A 118 23.85 -0.79 12.14
C THR A 118 23.51 0.09 13.34
N LEU A 119 22.23 0.43 13.53
CA LEU A 119 21.78 1.43 14.49
C LEU A 119 21.00 0.83 15.67
N GLY A 120 20.69 -0.47 15.64
CA GLY A 120 20.02 -1.18 16.73
C GLY A 120 18.57 -0.76 17.04
N SER A 121 18.00 0.20 16.30
CA SER A 121 16.68 0.78 16.60
C SER A 121 15.78 0.85 15.37
N THR A 122 14.50 0.53 15.57
CA THR A 122 13.44 0.61 14.56
C THR A 122 12.54 1.84 14.81
N ASP A 123 12.50 2.81 13.89
CA ASP A 123 11.71 4.07 13.99
C ASP A 123 10.23 3.85 14.37
N LYS A 124 9.77 4.27 15.56
CA LYS A 124 8.41 3.97 16.08
C LYS A 124 7.23 4.24 15.10
N ASN A 125 7.41 5.08 14.07
CA ASN A 125 6.42 5.47 13.07
C ASN A 125 6.59 4.82 11.67
N ASP A 126 7.10 3.59 11.59
CA ASP A 126 7.34 2.92 10.30
C ASP A 126 6.05 2.30 9.69
N PRO A 127 5.66 2.70 8.46
CA PRO A 127 4.47 2.21 7.77
C PRO A 127 4.38 0.68 7.64
N SER A 128 5.52 -0.02 7.59
CA SER A 128 5.57 -1.47 7.41
C SER A 128 5.15 -2.27 8.65
N ARG A 129 5.11 -1.64 9.84
CA ARG A 129 4.64 -2.26 11.10
C ARG A 129 3.12 -2.29 11.21
N PHE A 130 2.42 -1.44 10.43
CA PHE A 130 0.96 -1.43 10.40
C PHE A 130 0.36 -2.52 9.49
N ARG A 131 1.20 -3.39 8.93
CA ARG A 131 0.74 -4.59 8.22
C ARG A 131 0.11 -5.53 9.25
N ALA A 132 -1.06 -6.09 8.92
CA ALA A 132 -1.69 -7.08 9.75
C ALA A 132 -0.72 -8.24 10.00
N ASN A 133 -0.49 -8.60 11.27
CA ASN A 133 0.32 -9.75 11.64
C ASN A 133 -0.61 -10.96 11.84
N PRO A 134 -0.77 -11.86 10.84
CA PRO A 134 -1.65 -13.01 10.96
C PRO A 134 -1.17 -14.01 12.02
N ALA A 135 0.12 -14.02 12.38
CA ALA A 135 0.65 -14.86 13.47
C ALA A 135 0.17 -14.40 14.86
N SER A 136 -0.30 -13.15 15.00
CA SER A 136 -0.98 -12.70 16.22
C SER A 136 -2.41 -13.27 16.35
N MET A 137 -2.92 -13.92 15.29
CA MET A 137 -4.26 -14.51 15.26
C MET A 137 -4.21 -16.03 15.45
N SER A 138 -3.08 -16.68 15.19
CA SER A 138 -2.84 -18.08 15.56
C SER A 138 -2.60 -18.17 17.07
N LEU A 139 -3.67 -18.42 17.82
CA LEU A 139 -3.59 -19.01 19.15
C LEU A 139 -3.12 -20.47 18.99
N GLU A 140 -1.86 -20.69 18.64
CA GLU A 140 -1.26 -22.01 18.78
C GLU A 140 -0.73 -22.12 20.20
N THR A 141 -1.42 -22.97 20.95
CA THR A 141 -1.09 -23.50 22.26
C THR A 141 0.28 -24.18 22.19
N ASN A 142 1.35 -23.45 22.50
CA ASN A 142 2.59 -24.03 23.00
C ASN A 142 2.85 -23.44 24.37
N GLU A 143 2.43 -24.18 25.39
CA GLU A 143 2.97 -24.08 26.74
C GLU A 143 4.40 -24.65 26.70
N ASP A 144 5.28 -24.05 27.49
CA ASP A 144 6.68 -24.41 27.77
C ASP A 144 7.76 -23.80 26.85
N GLU A 145 8.35 -22.68 27.29
CA GLU A 145 9.67 -22.68 27.94
C GLU A 145 10.05 -21.24 28.39
N GLU A 146 10.41 -21.13 29.67
CA GLU A 146 10.94 -19.92 30.32
C GLU A 146 12.41 -19.70 29.95
N GLU A 147 12.86 -18.45 29.79
CA GLU A 147 13.92 -17.86 30.62
C GLU A 147 14.20 -16.39 30.29
N ASP A 148 14.63 -15.68 31.33
CA ASP A 148 14.83 -14.25 31.51
C ASP A 148 15.76 -13.54 30.50
N ASP A 149 15.44 -12.28 30.16
CA ASP A 149 16.39 -11.19 30.42
C ASP A 149 15.67 -9.85 30.61
N ALA A 150 16.09 -9.14 31.64
CA ALA A 150 15.55 -7.86 32.09
C ALA A 150 16.26 -6.70 31.39
N ASP A 151 15.51 -5.66 30.97
CA ASP A 151 15.62 -4.32 31.58
C ASP A 151 14.81 -3.25 30.82
N SER A 152 13.98 -2.56 31.61
CA SER A 152 13.47 -1.17 31.53
C SER A 152 12.83 -0.58 30.25
N GLY A 153 11.57 -0.14 30.38
CA GLY A 153 11.10 1.06 29.63
C GLY A 153 9.65 1.16 29.16
N GLU A 154 8.67 0.99 30.05
CA GLU A 154 7.31 1.58 30.06
C GLU A 154 6.22 1.26 29.01
N ASP A 155 5.15 0.66 29.58
CA ASP A 155 3.73 0.63 29.23
C ASP A 155 3.28 -0.15 27.98
N ASP A 156 3.64 -1.43 27.94
CA ASP A 156 2.81 -2.42 27.25
C ASP A 156 1.92 -3.13 28.28
N SER A 157 0.69 -2.65 28.41
CA SER A 157 -0.33 -3.27 29.26
C SER A 157 -0.50 -4.74 28.87
N LYS A 158 0.01 -5.64 29.72
CA LYS A 158 -0.08 -7.10 29.67
C LYS A 158 -1.35 -7.57 28.95
N LYS A 159 -1.21 -8.04 27.72
CA LYS A 159 -2.31 -8.68 26.96
C LYS A 159 -2.68 -9.96 27.70
N LYS A 160 -3.84 -9.95 28.37
CA LYS A 160 -4.39 -11.16 28.97
C LYS A 160 -4.67 -12.17 27.85
N PRO A 161 -4.24 -13.44 27.96
CA PRO A 161 -4.58 -14.45 26.96
C PRO A 161 -6.11 -14.58 26.87
N GLY A 162 -6.65 -14.52 25.65
CA GLY A 162 -8.09 -14.72 25.36
C GLY A 162 -8.96 -13.47 25.18
N ILE A 163 -8.42 -12.25 25.33
CA ILE A 163 -9.20 -11.02 25.10
C ILE A 163 -8.63 -10.27 23.90
N TYR A 164 -9.39 -10.22 22.80
CA TYR A 164 -9.06 -9.40 21.64
C TYR A 164 -9.06 -7.92 22.02
N VAL A 165 -7.87 -7.29 21.97
CA VAL A 165 -7.70 -5.85 22.14
C VAL A 165 -7.49 -5.22 20.76
N PRO A 166 -8.45 -4.42 20.26
CA PRO A 166 -8.28 -3.71 19.00
C PRO A 166 -7.04 -2.81 19.05
N PRO A 167 -6.28 -2.69 17.94
CA PRO A 167 -5.15 -1.79 17.88
C PRO A 167 -5.60 -0.36 18.19
N LYS A 168 -4.93 0.29 19.15
CA LYS A 168 -5.18 1.68 19.49
C LYS A 168 -4.72 2.55 18.32
N LEU A 169 -5.67 3.01 17.49
CA LEU A 169 -5.40 4.00 16.45
C LEU A 169 -4.98 5.30 17.15
N SER A 170 -3.73 5.72 16.94
CA SER A 170 -3.29 7.05 17.35
C SER A 170 -4.05 8.09 16.54
N ALA A 171 -4.46 9.17 17.20
CA ALA A 171 -5.11 10.28 16.51
C ALA A 171 -4.11 10.89 15.53
N VAL A 172 -4.30 10.63 14.24
CA VAL A 172 -3.62 11.37 13.18
C VAL A 172 -4.22 12.77 13.18
N HIS A 173 -3.40 13.78 13.45
CA HIS A 173 -3.80 15.17 13.27
C HIS A 173 -4.21 15.38 11.81
N TYR A 174 -5.49 15.71 11.61
CA TYR A 174 -5.98 16.14 10.32
C TYR A 174 -5.72 17.64 10.20
N ASP A 175 -4.73 18.02 9.39
CA ASP A 175 -4.40 19.44 9.16
C ASP A 175 -5.48 20.19 8.36
N GLY A 176 -6.56 19.53 7.97
CA GLY A 176 -7.68 20.13 7.25
C GLY A 176 -8.77 20.72 8.16
N ASP A 177 -8.41 21.20 9.35
CA ASP A 177 -9.35 21.94 10.19
C ASP A 177 -9.51 23.37 9.65
N ASP A 178 -10.42 23.51 8.67
CA ASP A 178 -11.15 24.75 8.40
C ASP A 178 -11.42 25.43 9.75
N SER A 179 -11.00 26.69 9.93
CA SER A 179 -11.24 27.46 11.15
C SER A 179 -12.71 27.35 11.58
N ARG A 180 -13.02 27.43 12.88
CA ARG A 180 -14.42 27.44 13.36
C ARG A 180 -15.26 28.49 12.62
N ALA A 181 -14.63 29.59 12.19
CA ALA A 181 -15.22 30.61 11.34
C ALA A 181 -15.50 30.11 9.91
N GLU A 182 -14.57 29.41 9.28
CA GLU A 182 -14.72 28.84 7.92
C GLU A 182 -15.79 27.75 7.88
N ARG A 183 -15.83 26.88 8.91
CA ARG A 183 -16.91 25.90 9.06
C ARG A 183 -18.29 26.58 9.13
N ARG A 184 -18.41 27.69 9.87
CA ARG A 184 -19.66 28.47 9.94
C ARG A 184 -20.00 29.12 8.61
N LYS A 185 -19.03 29.72 7.91
CA LYS A 185 -19.21 30.28 6.57
C LYS A 185 -19.72 29.22 5.58
N LYS A 186 -19.12 28.02 5.58
CA LYS A 186 -19.53 26.89 4.73
C LYS A 186 -20.95 26.40 5.02
N ILE A 187 -21.37 26.41 6.29
CA ILE A 187 -22.74 26.08 6.68
C ILE A 187 -23.71 27.15 6.17
N ILE A 188 -23.38 28.43 6.34
CA ILE A 188 -24.19 29.56 5.85
C ILE A 188 -24.30 29.52 4.32
N GLU A 189 -23.19 29.30 3.62
CA GLU A 189 -23.16 29.19 2.15
C GLU A 189 -24.02 28.02 1.65
N ARG A 190 -23.92 26.85 2.29
CA ARG A 190 -24.77 25.70 1.98
C ARG A 190 -26.25 26.02 2.22
N ALA A 191 -26.57 26.75 3.28
CA ALA A 191 -27.94 27.14 3.61
C ALA A 191 -28.48 28.18 2.62
N ARG A 192 -27.66 29.15 2.19
CA ARG A 192 -27.97 30.10 1.11
C ARG A 192 -28.23 29.38 -0.22
N LYS A 193 -27.34 28.47 -0.62
CA LYS A 193 -27.51 27.68 -1.85
C LYS A 193 -28.79 26.86 -1.82
N ARG A 194 -29.13 26.28 -0.67
CA ARG A 194 -30.38 25.56 -0.47
C ARG A 194 -31.59 26.48 -0.59
N ALA A 195 -31.59 27.64 0.06
CA ALA A 195 -32.68 28.61 -0.04
C ALA A 195 -32.90 29.08 -1.49
N LEU A 196 -31.82 29.30 -2.26
CA LEU A 196 -31.89 29.61 -3.69
C LEU A 196 -32.40 28.44 -4.55
N GLN A 197 -32.21 27.20 -4.09
CA GLN A 197 -32.72 25.97 -4.72
C GLN A 197 -34.10 25.55 -4.19
N SER A 198 -34.74 26.39 -3.37
CA SER A 198 -36.11 26.12 -2.92
C SER A 198 -37.09 26.21 -4.11
N SER A 199 -38.18 25.45 -4.06
CA SER A 199 -39.18 25.39 -5.15
C SER A 199 -39.67 26.79 -5.52
N VAL A 200 -40.01 27.60 -4.52
CA VAL A 200 -40.50 28.98 -4.70
C VAL A 200 -39.48 29.85 -5.42
N MET A 201 -38.20 29.80 -5.05
CA MET A 201 -37.17 30.60 -5.71
C MET A 201 -36.86 30.10 -7.12
N GLN A 202 -36.97 28.78 -7.35
CA GLN A 202 -36.77 28.20 -8.68
C GLN A 202 -37.92 28.56 -9.62
N GLU A 203 -39.16 28.50 -9.15
CA GLU A 203 -40.35 28.92 -9.90
C GLU A 203 -40.30 30.41 -10.26
N LEU A 204 -39.96 31.28 -9.30
CA LEU A 204 -39.73 32.70 -9.58
C LEU A 204 -38.61 32.89 -10.61
N LYS A 205 -37.51 32.15 -10.50
CA LYS A 205 -36.43 32.22 -11.48
C LYS A 205 -36.90 31.81 -12.88
N GLU A 206 -37.74 30.78 -12.99
CA GLU A 206 -38.30 30.30 -14.24
C GLU A 206 -39.29 31.31 -14.86
N GLU A 207 -40.00 32.09 -14.04
CA GLU A 207 -40.90 33.16 -14.52
C GLU A 207 -40.15 34.39 -15.04
N TYR A 208 -39.08 34.80 -14.34
CA TYR A 208 -38.31 36.00 -14.73
C TYR A 208 -37.29 35.75 -15.85
N LEU A 209 -36.91 34.51 -16.10
CA LEU A 209 -35.96 34.15 -17.16
C LEU A 209 -36.71 33.53 -18.35
N ASP A 210 -36.56 34.11 -19.53
CA ASP A 210 -37.10 33.58 -20.79
C ASP A 210 -36.28 32.39 -21.34
N THR A 211 -35.70 31.59 -20.46
CA THR A 211 -34.92 30.41 -20.84
C THR A 211 -35.85 29.22 -21.03
N PRO A 212 -35.75 28.47 -22.16
CA PRO A 212 -36.64 27.34 -22.40
C PRO A 212 -36.43 26.23 -21.37
N VAL A 213 -37.53 25.71 -20.82
CA VAL A 213 -37.54 24.61 -19.84
C VAL A 213 -38.06 23.33 -20.50
N GLU A 214 -37.39 22.20 -20.23
CA GLU A 214 -37.87 20.88 -20.65
C GLU A 214 -39.13 20.48 -19.87
N VAL A 215 -40.31 20.63 -20.49
CA VAL A 215 -41.57 20.12 -19.92
C VAL A 215 -41.65 18.61 -20.12
N LYS A 216 -41.73 17.86 -19.02
CA LYS A 216 -41.94 16.40 -19.04
C LYS A 216 -43.31 16.07 -18.46
N SER A 217 -43.96 15.04 -19.00
CA SER A 217 -45.29 14.55 -18.54
C SER A 217 -45.27 13.87 -17.15
N THR A 218 -44.20 14.03 -16.37
CA THR A 218 -43.99 13.33 -15.09
C THR A 218 -44.01 14.30 -13.91
N ASN A 219 -44.38 13.78 -12.72
CA ASN A 219 -44.41 14.55 -11.48
C ASN A 219 -43.03 15.13 -11.10
N SER A 220 -43.00 16.28 -10.42
CA SER A 220 -41.77 16.94 -9.95
C SER A 220 -40.81 16.01 -9.19
N LEU A 221 -41.31 15.17 -8.26
CA LEU A 221 -40.47 14.17 -7.57
C LEU A 221 -39.77 13.20 -8.52
N LYS A 222 -40.45 12.78 -9.60
CA LYS A 222 -39.85 11.90 -10.61
C LYS A 222 -38.80 12.65 -11.42
N GLN A 223 -39.07 13.91 -11.79
CA GLN A 223 -38.10 14.75 -12.48
C GLN A 223 -36.83 14.98 -11.65
N MET A 224 -36.95 15.14 -10.32
CA MET A 224 -35.80 15.26 -9.42
C MET A 224 -34.98 13.97 -9.33
N GLU A 225 -35.63 12.82 -9.28
CA GLU A 225 -34.96 11.52 -9.33
C GLU A 225 -34.29 11.29 -10.69
N ASP A 226 -34.94 11.64 -11.79
CA ASP A 226 -34.38 11.54 -13.15
C ASP A 226 -33.11 12.40 -13.27
N LYS A 227 -33.11 13.62 -12.71
CA LYS A 227 -31.90 14.48 -12.63
C LYS A 227 -30.78 13.81 -11.84
N TYR A 228 -31.10 13.14 -10.73
CA TYR A 228 -30.12 12.41 -9.92
C TYR A 228 -29.54 11.21 -10.68
N GLN A 229 -30.39 10.42 -11.33
CA GLN A 229 -29.98 9.28 -12.15
C GLN A 229 -29.15 9.71 -13.36
N LYS A 230 -29.48 10.85 -14.00
CA LYS A 230 -28.70 11.44 -15.09
C LYS A 230 -27.28 11.79 -14.63
N ARG A 231 -27.14 12.48 -13.49
CA ARG A 231 -25.82 12.79 -12.90
C ARG A 231 -25.01 11.54 -12.55
N LYS A 232 -25.67 10.49 -12.05
CA LYS A 232 -25.01 9.21 -11.78
C LYS A 232 -24.47 8.62 -13.07
N ARG A 233 -25.27 8.61 -14.14
CA ARG A 233 -24.87 8.11 -15.46
C ARG A 233 -23.71 8.92 -16.06
N GLU A 234 -23.79 10.25 -16.01
CA GLU A 234 -22.72 11.14 -16.47
C GLU A 234 -21.39 10.82 -15.78
N PHE A 235 -21.41 10.60 -14.46
CA PHE A 235 -20.22 10.16 -13.72
C PHE A 235 -19.72 8.78 -14.16
N GLU A 236 -20.62 7.80 -14.31
CA GLU A 236 -20.24 6.45 -14.73
C GLU A 236 -19.65 6.43 -16.15
N GLU A 237 -20.14 7.29 -17.04
CA GLU A 237 -19.64 7.49 -18.41
C GLU A 237 -18.29 8.22 -18.43
N GLU A 238 -18.14 9.28 -17.62
CA GLU A 238 -16.90 10.06 -17.52
C GLU A 238 -15.74 9.24 -16.93
N TYR A 239 -16.02 8.46 -15.89
CA TYR A 239 -15.01 7.68 -15.17
C TYR A 239 -15.00 6.19 -15.56
N PHE A 240 -15.82 5.78 -16.53
CA PHE A 240 -15.96 4.39 -17.01
C PHE A 240 -16.07 3.33 -15.89
N THR A 241 -16.74 3.67 -14.77
CA THR A 241 -16.88 2.80 -13.60
C THR A 241 -18.30 2.82 -13.05
N ARG A 242 -18.87 1.66 -12.69
CA ARG A 242 -20.24 1.57 -12.15
C ARG A 242 -20.29 1.85 -10.65
N LEU A 243 -21.30 2.61 -10.20
CA LEU A 243 -21.51 2.87 -8.78
C LEU A 243 -22.45 1.83 -8.14
N PRO A 244 -22.04 1.18 -7.03
CA PRO A 244 -22.91 0.24 -6.33
C PRO A 244 -24.12 0.96 -5.73
N VAL A 245 -25.29 0.31 -5.78
CA VAL A 245 -26.52 0.89 -5.22
C VAL A 245 -26.48 0.82 -3.70
N THR A 246 -26.61 1.97 -3.03
CA THR A 246 -26.65 2.01 -1.57
C THR A 246 -28.04 1.70 -1.01
N LYS A 247 -28.10 1.16 0.23
CA LYS A 247 -29.39 0.97 0.94
C LYS A 247 -30.19 2.27 1.10
N GLY A 248 -29.50 3.41 1.12
CA GLY A 248 -30.11 4.75 1.17
C GLY A 248 -30.85 5.10 -0.13
N GLU A 249 -30.24 4.83 -1.28
CA GLU A 249 -30.86 4.99 -2.60
C GLU A 249 -32.12 4.13 -2.73
N ILE A 250 -32.04 2.85 -2.34
CA ILE A 250 -33.20 1.93 -2.37
C ILE A 250 -34.35 2.50 -1.54
N LYS A 251 -34.06 3.05 -0.36
CA LYS A 251 -35.07 3.67 0.50
C LYS A 251 -35.63 4.96 -0.09
N ARG A 252 -34.82 5.77 -0.77
CA ARG A 252 -35.26 6.99 -1.46
C ARG A 252 -36.19 6.66 -2.63
N ALA A 253 -35.81 5.70 -3.47
CA ALA A 253 -36.64 5.21 -4.59
C ALA A 253 -38.03 4.77 -4.11
N LYS A 254 -38.11 4.01 -3.00
CA LYS A 254 -39.38 3.59 -2.40
C LYS A 254 -40.21 4.74 -1.82
N ARG A 255 -39.58 5.83 -1.39
CA ARG A 255 -40.28 6.99 -0.84
C ARG A 255 -40.96 7.79 -1.93
N ILE A 256 -40.34 7.92 -3.11
CA ILE A 256 -40.89 8.68 -4.24
C ILE A 256 -42.26 8.15 -4.69
N SER A 257 -42.51 6.84 -4.55
CA SER A 257 -43.80 6.24 -4.88
C SER A 257 -44.88 6.39 -3.78
N THR A 258 -44.58 7.05 -2.65
CA THR A 258 -45.50 7.13 -1.51
C THR A 258 -46.28 8.45 -1.54
N ILE A 259 -47.61 8.39 -1.43
CA ILE A 259 -48.50 9.58 -1.44
C ILE A 259 -48.10 10.66 -0.41
N GLY A 260 -47.61 10.26 0.76
CA GLY A 260 -47.19 11.19 1.81
C GLY A 260 -46.00 12.09 1.43
N THR A 261 -45.14 11.68 0.49
CA THR A 261 -44.03 12.53 0.03
C THR A 261 -44.47 13.58 -0.97
N LEU A 262 -45.54 13.31 -1.74
CA LEU A 262 -46.11 14.28 -2.67
C LEU A 262 -46.77 15.44 -1.90
N GLY A 263 -47.48 15.13 -0.81
CA GLY A 263 -48.06 16.16 0.06
C GLY A 263 -47.01 17.01 0.79
N ASP A 264 -45.89 16.39 1.22
CA ASP A 264 -44.77 17.12 1.82
C ASP A 264 -44.13 18.06 0.79
N GLU A 265 -43.93 17.66 -0.47
CA GLU A 265 -43.36 18.52 -1.52
C GLU A 265 -44.18 19.80 -1.73
N VAL A 266 -45.50 19.67 -1.89
CA VAL A 266 -46.40 20.81 -2.13
C VAL A 266 -46.49 21.75 -0.92
N THR A 267 -46.30 21.23 0.30
CA THR A 267 -46.41 22.02 1.54
C THR A 267 -45.06 22.51 2.08
N ARG A 268 -43.96 22.18 1.41
CA ARG A 268 -42.59 22.48 1.87
C ARG A 268 -42.11 23.84 1.38
N PHE A 269 -42.57 24.87 2.06
CA PHE A 269 -41.96 26.20 1.99
C PHE A 269 -40.66 26.17 2.79
N GLU A 270 -39.53 26.07 2.10
CA GLU A 270 -38.22 26.15 2.75
C GLU A 270 -38.01 27.55 3.35
N ASP A 271 -37.25 27.61 4.45
CA ASP A 271 -36.96 28.86 5.14
C ASP A 271 -36.00 29.74 4.31
N THR A 272 -36.54 30.78 3.68
CA THR A 272 -35.80 31.75 2.85
C THR A 272 -35.27 32.94 3.67
N SER A 273 -35.41 32.93 5.00
CA SER A 273 -34.89 33.97 5.92
C SER A 273 -33.40 34.25 5.74
N ILE A 274 -32.64 33.20 5.39
CA ILE A 274 -31.19 33.25 5.15
C ILE A 274 -30.83 34.16 3.96
N LEU A 275 -31.71 34.30 2.97
CA LEU A 275 -31.52 35.19 1.83
C LEU A 275 -31.72 36.66 2.20
N HIS A 276 -32.56 36.93 3.21
CA HIS A 276 -32.84 38.26 3.75
C HIS A 276 -31.84 38.69 4.84
N GLY A 277 -30.78 37.93 5.07
CA GLY A 277 -29.73 38.27 6.04
C GLY A 277 -29.95 37.74 7.46
N ASP A 278 -31.07 37.06 7.73
CA ASP A 278 -31.29 36.41 9.02
C ASP A 278 -30.55 35.06 9.07
N MET A 279 -29.42 35.07 9.77
CA MET A 279 -28.57 33.89 9.97
C MET A 279 -28.92 33.11 11.23
N SER A 280 -29.94 33.52 11.98
CA SER A 280 -30.31 32.92 13.27
C SER A 280 -31.00 31.55 13.16
N SER A 281 -31.50 31.21 11.96
CA SER A 281 -32.10 29.92 11.61
C SER A 281 -31.05 28.86 11.24
N VAL A 282 -29.83 29.28 10.87
CA VAL A 282 -28.75 28.41 10.41
C VAL A 282 -28.16 27.61 11.56
N GLY A 283 -28.52 26.32 11.64
CA GLY A 283 -27.98 25.38 12.63
C GLY A 283 -28.93 24.98 13.75
N LYS A 284 -30.15 25.55 13.79
CA LYS A 284 -31.23 25.02 14.64
C LYS A 284 -31.71 23.68 14.06
N LYS A 285 -31.11 22.58 14.52
CA LYS A 285 -31.70 21.25 14.29
C LYS A 285 -33.08 21.25 14.93
N ASN A 286 -34.14 21.04 14.14
CA ASN A 286 -35.45 20.69 14.66
C ASN A 286 -35.27 19.46 15.56
N LYS A 287 -35.26 19.68 16.88
CA LYS A 287 -35.24 18.62 17.88
C LYS A 287 -36.59 17.92 17.81
N SER A 288 -36.74 16.98 16.87
CA SER A 288 -37.85 16.03 16.93
C SER A 288 -37.67 15.26 18.24
N LYS A 289 -38.49 15.57 19.25
CA LYS A 289 -38.54 14.84 20.52
C LYS A 289 -38.90 13.39 20.22
N LYS A 290 -37.91 12.53 19.98
CA LYS A 290 -38.11 11.07 19.95
C LYS A 290 -38.42 10.64 21.38
N LYS A 291 -39.71 10.54 21.72
CA LYS A 291 -40.16 9.86 22.93
C LYS A 291 -39.75 8.39 22.82
N PHE A 292 -38.64 8.01 23.45
CA PHE A 292 -38.31 6.61 23.66
C PHE A 292 -39.31 6.03 24.67
N SER A 293 -40.30 5.27 24.20
CA SER A 293 -41.12 4.45 25.10
C SER A 293 -40.26 3.29 25.61
N LYS A 294 -39.92 3.28 26.90
CA LYS A 294 -39.32 2.12 27.58
C LYS A 294 -40.33 0.96 27.52
N ARG A 295 -40.16 0.01 26.60
CA ARG A 295 -40.87 -1.28 26.64
C ARG A 295 -40.00 -2.24 27.43
N GLY A 296 -40.36 -2.44 28.70
CA GLY A 296 -39.82 -3.51 29.54
C GLY A 296 -40.29 -4.87 29.02
N GLY A 297 -39.38 -5.85 29.05
CA GLY A 297 -39.69 -7.22 28.66
C GLY A 297 -38.47 -8.12 28.83
N LYS A 298 -38.19 -8.53 30.07
CA LYS A 298 -37.26 -9.64 30.36
C LYS A 298 -37.91 -10.94 29.86
N LYS A 299 -37.53 -11.43 28.68
CA LYS A 299 -37.77 -12.83 28.31
C LYS A 299 -36.64 -13.69 28.89
N LYS A 300 -36.96 -14.44 29.95
CA LYS A 300 -36.12 -15.53 30.46
C LYS A 300 -36.16 -16.67 29.42
N PHE A 301 -35.02 -17.05 28.86
CA PHE A 301 -34.87 -18.34 28.21
C PHE A 301 -34.74 -19.41 29.30
N LYS A 302 -35.62 -20.42 29.29
CA LYS A 302 -35.41 -21.67 30.04
C LYS A 302 -34.53 -22.59 29.17
N ARG A 303 -33.65 -23.31 29.86
CA ARG A 303 -32.81 -24.41 29.36
C ARG A 303 -33.63 -25.46 28.62
#